data_AF-A0A8S2AU98-F1
#
_entry.id   AF-A0A8S2AU98-F1
#
_cell.length_a   1.000
_cell.length_b   1.000
_cell.length_c   1.000
_cell.angle_alpha   90.00
_cell.angle_beta   90.00
_cell.angle_gamma   90.00
#
_symmetry.space_group_name_H-M   'P 1'
#
loop_
_entity.id
_entity.type
_entity.pdbx_description
1 polymer ?
#
loop_
_entity_poly.entity_id
_entity_poly.type
_entity_poly.pdbx_seq_one_letter_code
_entity_poly.pdbx_strand_id
1 'polypeptide(L)'
;MHKLQQLQSRAANFNVALDDVSITTLTFGKEFTAAIEAKQVAAQEAERAKFIVEKAEQDKRSAVIRAQGEAKSAQLIGQAIANNQAFITLRKIEAAREIAQTIANSANKVYLSSDDLLLNLQEMNLDVDAKK
;
A
#
# COMPACT_ATOMS: atom_id res chain seq x y z
N MET A 1 -22.41 10.40 -44.42
CA MET A 1 -23.59 10.60 -45.28
C MET A 1 -23.24 11.06 -46.70
N HIS A 2 -22.45 12.14 -46.90
CA HIS A 2 -22.29 12.71 -48.26
C HIS A 2 -21.50 11.86 -49.29
N LYS A 3 -20.48 11.10 -48.87
CA LYS A 3 -19.66 10.28 -49.78
C LYS A 3 -20.42 9.06 -50.36
N LEU A 4 -21.33 8.47 -49.60
CA LEU A 4 -22.15 7.32 -50.03
C LEU A 4 -23.12 7.74 -51.15
N GLN A 5 -23.80 8.88 -51.01
CA GLN A 5 -24.66 9.42 -52.06
C GLN A 5 -23.88 9.70 -53.35
N GLN A 6 -22.68 10.26 -53.24
CA GLN A 6 -21.86 10.58 -54.43
C GLN A 6 -21.36 9.32 -55.16
N LEU A 7 -21.07 8.25 -54.42
CA LEU A 7 -20.73 6.94 -54.98
C LEU A 7 -21.95 6.24 -55.58
N GLN A 8 -23.09 6.30 -54.91
CA GLN A 8 -24.36 5.73 -55.36
C GLN A 8 -24.85 6.39 -56.65
N SER A 9 -24.79 7.72 -56.76
CA SER A 9 -25.12 8.44 -58.00
C SER A 9 -24.18 8.11 -59.16
N ARG A 10 -22.90 7.85 -58.90
CA ARG A 10 -21.95 7.41 -59.93
C ARG A 10 -22.22 5.98 -60.38
N ALA A 11 -22.50 5.06 -59.45
CA ALA A 11 -22.83 3.67 -59.75
C ALA A 11 -24.15 3.54 -60.53
N ALA A 12 -25.14 4.39 -60.21
CA ALA A 12 -26.43 4.45 -60.91
C ALA A 12 -26.27 4.81 -62.41
N ASN A 13 -25.33 5.68 -62.78
CA ASN A 13 -25.04 6.02 -64.17
C ASN A 13 -24.51 4.82 -64.99
N PHE A 14 -24.01 3.78 -64.32
CA PHE A 14 -23.53 2.54 -64.94
C PHE A 14 -24.50 1.36 -64.74
N ASN A 15 -25.74 1.60 -64.27
CA ASN A 15 -26.73 0.58 -63.91
C ASN A 15 -26.23 -0.45 -62.87
N VAL A 16 -25.37 -0.02 -61.94
CA VAL A 16 -24.87 -0.87 -60.84
C VAL A 16 -25.55 -0.46 -59.53
N ALA A 17 -26.18 -1.42 -58.84
CA ALA A 17 -26.74 -1.23 -57.50
C ALA A 17 -25.65 -1.39 -56.44
N LEU A 18 -25.43 -0.35 -55.63
CA LEU A 18 -24.43 -0.31 -54.57
C LEU A 18 -25.15 -0.34 -53.21
N ASP A 19 -24.94 -1.39 -52.41
CA ASP A 19 -25.65 -1.63 -51.14
C ASP A 19 -24.79 -1.30 -49.92
N ASP A 20 -23.53 -1.77 -49.89
CA ASP A 20 -22.57 -1.48 -48.83
C ASP A 20 -21.16 -1.23 -49.36
N VAL A 21 -20.42 -0.35 -48.68
CA VAL A 21 -19.02 -0.05 -48.99
C VAL A 21 -18.16 -0.24 -47.73
N SER A 22 -17.25 -1.20 -47.79
CA SER A 22 -16.23 -1.40 -46.77
C SER A 22 -14.90 -0.76 -47.20
N ILE A 23 -14.36 0.10 -46.33
CA ILE A 23 -13.01 0.65 -46.51
C ILE A 23 -12.04 -0.36 -45.92
N THR A 24 -11.23 -0.98 -46.77
CA THR A 24 -10.25 -2.00 -46.38
C THR A 24 -8.91 -1.41 -45.96
N THR A 25 -8.43 -0.38 -46.67
CA THR A 25 -7.11 0.21 -46.40
C THR A 25 -7.15 1.72 -46.63
N LEU A 26 -6.80 2.49 -45.61
CA LEU A 26 -6.65 3.94 -45.69
C LEU A 26 -5.21 4.30 -45.33
N THR A 27 -4.45 4.79 -46.30
CA THR A 27 -3.05 5.17 -46.10
C THR A 27 -2.97 6.67 -45.86
N PHE A 28 -2.61 7.08 -44.66
CA PHE A 28 -2.26 8.46 -44.36
C PHE A 28 -0.80 8.74 -44.75
N GLY A 29 -0.48 10.00 -45.05
CA GLY A 29 0.90 10.41 -45.29
C GLY A 29 1.77 10.19 -44.04
N LYS A 30 3.05 9.85 -44.24
CA LYS A 30 3.98 9.50 -43.14
C LYS A 30 4.04 10.56 -42.03
N GLU A 31 4.04 11.84 -42.40
CA GLU A 31 4.06 12.97 -41.45
C GLU A 31 2.78 13.07 -40.61
N PHE A 32 1.62 12.76 -41.21
CA PHE A 32 0.34 12.77 -40.51
C PHE A 32 0.23 11.61 -39.52
N THR A 33 0.71 10.43 -39.89
CA THR A 33 0.78 9.27 -38.98
C THR A 33 1.70 9.56 -37.79
N ALA A 34 2.89 10.12 -38.03
CA ALA A 34 3.82 10.47 -36.96
C ALA A 34 3.26 11.50 -35.98
N ALA A 35 2.56 12.52 -36.48
CA ALA A 35 1.91 13.53 -35.64
C ALA A 35 0.78 12.95 -34.78
N ILE A 36 0.02 12.00 -35.33
CA ILE A 36 -1.04 11.31 -34.58
C ILE A 36 -0.46 10.39 -33.51
N GLU A 37 0.57 9.61 -33.84
CA GLU A 37 1.25 8.77 -32.85
C GLU A 37 1.84 9.62 -31.72
N ALA A 38 2.55 10.71 -32.04
CA ALA A 38 3.10 11.61 -31.03
C ALA A 38 2.00 12.18 -30.11
N LYS A 39 0.84 12.54 -30.67
CA LYS A 39 -0.30 13.02 -29.87
C LYS A 39 -0.89 11.92 -28.99
N GLN A 40 -0.95 10.68 -29.47
CA GLN A 40 -1.41 9.53 -28.69
C GLN A 40 -0.46 9.22 -27.53
N VAL A 41 0.86 9.21 -27.78
CA VAL A 41 1.87 9.01 -26.73
C VAL A 41 1.78 10.10 -25.67
N ALA A 42 1.67 11.37 -26.07
CA ALA A 42 1.54 12.48 -25.13
C ALA A 42 0.27 12.38 -24.27
N ALA A 43 -0.86 11.96 -24.86
CA ALA A 43 -2.10 11.76 -24.11
C ALA A 43 -1.96 10.61 -23.10
N GLN A 44 -1.34 9.51 -23.50
CA GLN A 44 -1.11 8.34 -22.64
C GLN A 44 -0.14 8.66 -21.50
N GLU A 45 0.94 9.40 -21.77
CA GLU A 45 1.87 9.85 -20.74
C GLU A 45 1.21 10.81 -19.73
N ALA A 46 0.37 11.73 -20.21
CA ALA A 46 -0.37 12.63 -19.32
C ALA A 46 -1.33 11.87 -18.38
N GLU A 47 -2.04 10.86 -18.91
CA GLU A 47 -2.92 10.01 -18.10
C GLU A 47 -2.12 9.18 -17.08
N ARG A 48 -0.99 8.61 -17.51
CA ARG A 48 -0.09 7.87 -16.63
C ARG A 48 0.49 8.75 -15.53
N ALA A 49 0.90 9.97 -15.84
CA ALA A 49 1.45 10.90 -14.86
C ALA A 49 0.41 11.25 -13.78
N LYS A 50 -0.84 11.51 -14.17
CA LYS A 50 -1.95 11.73 -13.22
C LYS A 50 -2.14 10.53 -12.28
N PHE A 51 -2.14 9.32 -12.83
CA PHE A 51 -2.29 8.10 -12.03
C PHE A 51 -1.13 7.91 -11.03
N ILE A 52 0.11 8.21 -11.43
CA ILE A 52 1.28 8.12 -10.54
C ILE A 52 1.15 9.11 -9.38
N VAL A 53 0.74 10.34 -9.65
CA VAL A 53 0.54 11.37 -8.61
C VAL A 53 -0.55 10.94 -7.63
N GLU A 54 -1.69 10.49 -8.15
CA GLU A 54 -2.83 10.05 -7.32
C GLU A 54 -2.45 8.84 -6.45
N LYS A 55 -1.73 7.86 -7.03
CA LYS A 55 -1.20 6.72 -6.28
C LYS A 55 -0.25 7.16 -5.16
N ALA A 56 0.67 8.08 -5.45
CA ALA A 56 1.62 8.58 -4.46
C ALA A 56 0.91 9.33 -3.31
N GLU A 57 -0.14 10.10 -3.61
CA GLU A 57 -0.96 10.73 -2.58
C GLU A 57 -1.71 9.71 -1.71
N GLN A 58 -2.27 8.67 -2.33
CA GLN A 58 -2.99 7.62 -1.62
C GLN A 58 -2.04 6.82 -0.71
N ASP A 59 -0.85 6.46 -1.20
CA ASP A 59 0.17 5.76 -0.42
C ASP A 59 0.61 6.60 0.80
N LYS A 60 0.81 7.91 0.61
CA LYS A 60 1.13 8.84 1.71
C LYS A 60 0.01 8.89 2.76
N ARG A 61 -1.25 9.02 2.32
CA ARG A 61 -2.41 9.03 3.24
C ARG A 61 -2.53 7.70 3.99
N SER A 62 -2.38 6.59 3.29
CA SER A 62 -2.40 5.24 3.88
C SER A 62 -1.31 5.09 4.96
N ALA A 63 -0.08 5.53 4.68
CA ALA A 63 1.01 5.50 5.64
C ALA A 63 0.71 6.31 6.90
N VAL A 64 0.16 7.52 6.75
CA VAL A 64 -0.22 8.38 7.89
C VAL A 64 -1.35 7.74 8.71
N ILE A 65 -2.39 7.22 8.05
CA ILE A 65 -3.52 6.57 8.73
C ILE A 65 -3.06 5.32 9.47
N ARG A 66 -2.19 4.51 8.85
CA ARG A 66 -1.61 3.33 9.49
C ARG A 66 -0.81 3.70 10.73
N ALA A 67 0.08 4.69 10.63
CA ALA A 67 0.87 5.17 11.77
C ALA A 67 -0.02 5.73 12.89
N GLN A 68 -1.07 6.49 12.56
CA GLN A 68 -2.05 6.98 13.55
C GLN A 68 -2.84 5.85 14.20
N GLY A 69 -3.25 4.84 13.42
CA GLY A 69 -3.96 3.66 13.91
C GLY A 69 -3.09 2.83 14.87
N GLU A 70 -1.83 2.61 14.51
CA GLU A 70 -0.84 1.94 15.36
C GLU A 70 -0.59 2.73 16.64
N ALA A 71 -0.36 4.06 16.54
CA ALA A 71 -0.14 4.93 17.71
C ALA A 71 -1.34 4.94 18.66
N LYS A 72 -2.56 5.09 18.14
CA LYS A 72 -3.79 5.08 18.95
C LYS A 72 -4.03 3.71 19.59
N SER A 73 -3.76 2.62 18.87
CA SER A 73 -3.86 1.26 19.42
C SER A 73 -2.83 1.06 20.55
N ALA A 74 -1.59 1.47 20.34
CA ALA A 74 -0.54 1.41 21.36
C ALA A 74 -0.90 2.25 22.61
N GLN A 75 -1.49 3.43 22.42
CA GLN A 75 -1.97 4.26 23.53
C GLN A 75 -3.11 3.58 24.31
N LEU A 76 -4.09 3.01 23.63
CA LEU A 76 -5.20 2.30 24.27
C LEU A 76 -4.73 1.05 25.02
N ILE A 77 -3.83 0.29 24.41
CA ILE A 77 -3.19 -0.87 25.05
C ILE A 77 -2.37 -0.40 26.26
N GLY A 78 -1.57 0.66 26.12
CA GLY A 78 -0.79 1.24 27.20
C GLY A 78 -1.65 1.70 28.38
N GLN A 79 -2.79 2.36 28.12
CA GLN A 79 -3.75 2.76 29.15
C GLN A 79 -4.41 1.55 29.83
N ALA A 80 -4.84 0.55 29.06
CA ALA A 80 -5.42 -0.68 29.59
C ALA A 80 -4.42 -1.45 30.49
N ILE A 81 -3.15 -1.46 30.10
CA ILE A 81 -2.06 -2.07 30.84
C ILE A 81 -1.71 -1.27 32.11
N ALA A 82 -1.65 0.07 32.03
CA ALA A 82 -1.38 0.93 33.18
C ALA A 82 -2.44 0.81 34.28
N ASN A 83 -3.70 0.54 33.90
CA ASN A 83 -4.77 0.27 34.86
C ASN A 83 -4.61 -1.07 35.60
N ASN A 84 -3.76 -1.98 35.13
CA ASN A 84 -3.53 -3.29 35.75
C ASN A 84 -2.03 -3.53 36.01
N GLN A 85 -1.53 -2.93 37.09
CA GLN A 85 -0.14 -3.07 37.56
C GLN A 85 0.28 -4.53 37.80
N ALA A 86 -0.66 -5.40 38.20
CA ALA A 86 -0.42 -6.84 38.38
C ALA A 86 -0.15 -7.56 37.04
N PHE A 87 -0.73 -7.08 35.94
CA PHE A 87 -0.46 -7.64 34.61
C PHE A 87 0.95 -7.29 34.11
N ILE A 88 1.44 -6.07 34.37
CA ILE A 88 2.81 -5.67 34.02
C ILE A 88 3.85 -6.52 34.73
N THR A 89 3.66 -6.76 36.02
CA THR A 89 4.58 -7.57 36.83
C THR A 89 4.58 -9.03 36.36
N LEU A 90 3.41 -9.62 36.12
CA LEU A 90 3.28 -10.96 35.52
C LEU A 90 3.99 -11.06 34.16
N ARG A 91 3.77 -10.09 33.26
CA ARG A 91 4.44 -10.08 31.94
C ARG A 91 5.95 -9.91 32.03
N LYS A 92 6.44 -9.10 32.97
CA LYS A 92 7.88 -8.98 33.25
C LYS A 92 8.46 -10.31 33.76
N ILE A 93 7.75 -11.03 34.63
CA ILE A 93 8.17 -12.35 35.12
C ILE A 93 8.19 -13.38 33.98
N GLU A 94 7.20 -13.38 33.08
CA GLU A 94 7.18 -14.27 31.91
C GLU A 94 8.34 -13.98 30.95
N ALA A 95 8.58 -12.70 30.62
CA ALA A 95 9.69 -12.30 29.76
C ALA A 95 11.05 -12.65 30.38
N ALA A 96 11.22 -12.39 31.69
CA ALA A 96 12.42 -12.77 32.43
C ALA A 96 12.62 -14.31 32.41
N ARG A 97 11.56 -15.10 32.55
CA ARG A 97 11.61 -16.57 32.45
C ARG A 97 12.03 -17.04 31.06
N GLU A 98 11.51 -16.43 30.01
CA GLU A 98 11.83 -16.77 28.62
C GLU A 98 13.29 -16.42 28.26
N ILE A 99 13.76 -15.24 28.68
CA ILE A 99 15.15 -14.81 28.53
C ILE A 99 16.08 -15.77 29.30
N ALA A 100 15.75 -16.10 30.55
CA ALA A 100 16.51 -17.06 31.35
C ALA A 100 16.57 -18.45 30.68
N GLN A 101 15.46 -18.94 30.12
CA GLN A 101 15.43 -20.22 29.41
C GLN A 101 16.29 -20.19 28.13
N THR A 102 16.21 -19.10 27.37
CA THR A 102 16.99 -18.91 26.14
C THR A 102 18.49 -18.85 26.45
N ILE A 103 18.87 -18.15 27.53
CA ILE A 103 20.26 -18.05 27.99
C ILE A 103 20.75 -19.40 28.52
N ALA A 104 19.95 -20.11 29.32
CA ALA A 104 20.30 -21.44 29.83
C ALA A 104 20.57 -22.47 28.72
N ASN A 105 19.85 -22.35 27.60
CA ASN A 105 20.04 -23.18 26.41
C ASN A 105 21.17 -22.68 25.49
N SER A 106 21.63 -21.44 25.64
CA SER A 106 22.68 -20.87 24.81
C SER A 106 24.08 -21.37 25.25
N ALA A 107 24.92 -21.73 24.28
CA ALA A 107 26.27 -22.24 24.55
C ALA A 107 27.28 -21.14 24.99
N ASN A 108 26.89 -19.87 24.90
CA ASN A 108 27.76 -18.72 25.17
C ASN A 108 27.51 -18.16 26.58
N LYS A 109 28.18 -18.74 27.59
CA LYS A 109 28.15 -18.27 28.99
C LYS A 109 29.05 -17.05 29.16
N VAL A 110 28.74 -15.94 28.50
CA VAL A 110 29.30 -14.65 28.89
C VAL A 110 28.60 -14.27 30.21
N TYR A 111 29.37 -13.92 31.23
CA TYR A 111 28.87 -13.48 32.54
C TYR A 111 28.05 -12.19 32.37
N LEU A 112 26.77 -12.33 32.08
CA LEU A 112 25.83 -11.21 32.02
C LEU A 112 25.38 -10.91 33.45
N SER A 113 25.49 -9.64 33.85
CA SER A 113 25.03 -9.18 35.17
C SER A 113 23.52 -9.41 35.30
N SER A 114 23.08 -9.89 36.46
CA SER A 114 21.66 -10.10 36.77
C SER A 114 20.82 -8.80 36.65
N ASP A 115 21.46 -7.64 36.79
CA ASP A 115 20.81 -6.32 36.67
C ASP A 115 20.47 -5.97 35.21
N ASP A 116 21.34 -6.29 34.24
CA ASP A 116 21.07 -6.06 32.81
C ASP A 116 19.97 -6.98 32.27
N LEU A 117 19.78 -8.13 32.92
CA LEU A 117 18.79 -9.12 32.54
C LEU A 117 17.44 -8.93 33.23
N LEU A 118 17.29 -7.90 34.08
CA LEU A 118 16.07 -7.64 34.86
C LEU A 118 15.62 -8.87 35.68
N LEU A 119 16.55 -9.75 36.04
CA LEU A 119 16.31 -10.98 36.80
C LEU A 119 16.25 -10.71 38.31
N ASN A 120 16.59 -9.48 38.73
CA ASN A 120 16.56 -9.07 40.12
C ASN A 120 15.10 -8.76 40.55
N LEU A 121 14.45 -9.75 41.14
CA LEU A 121 13.09 -9.62 41.67
C LEU A 121 13.04 -8.88 43.03
N GLN A 122 14.19 -8.52 43.62
CA GLN A 122 14.27 -7.95 44.98
C GLN A 122 14.08 -6.43 45.03
N GLU A 123 14.26 -5.70 43.92
CA GLU A 123 13.91 -4.27 43.83
C GLU A 123 12.44 -4.00 43.46
N MET A 124 11.62 -5.05 43.33
CA MET A 124 10.17 -4.88 43.24
C MET A 124 9.63 -4.57 44.64
N ASN A 125 9.66 -3.29 45.03
CA ASN A 125 8.91 -2.82 46.19
C ASN A 125 7.44 -3.16 45.96
N LEU A 126 6.98 -4.19 46.65
CA LEU A 126 5.60 -4.65 46.69
C LEU A 126 4.80 -3.67 47.55
N ASP A 127 4.56 -2.46 47.04
CA ASP A 127 3.49 -1.62 47.56
C ASP A 127 2.16 -2.17 47.03
N VAL A 128 1.78 -3.34 47.54
CA VAL A 128 0.43 -3.88 47.42
C VAL A 128 -0.42 -3.07 48.40
N ASP A 129 -0.69 -1.82 48.06
CA ASP A 129 -1.66 -1.01 48.80
C ASP A 129 -3.05 -1.55 48.45
N ALA A 130 -3.44 -2.59 49.17
CA ALA A 130 -4.76 -3.17 49.18
C ALA A 130 -5.73 -2.14 49.78
N LYS A 131 -6.16 -1.16 48.98
CA LYS A 131 -7.25 -0.29 49.36
C LYS A 131 -8.59 -0.98 49.12
N LYS A 132 -9.22 -1.28 50.25
CA LYS A 132 -10.67 -1.51 50.45
C LYS A 132 -11.55 -0.61 49.60
#